data_AF-A0A2Z3HSA9-F1
#
_entry.id   AF-A0A2Z3HSA9-F1
#
_cell.length_a   1.000
_cell.length_b   1.000
_cell.length_c   1.000
_cell.angle_alpha   90.00
_cell.angle_beta   90.00
_cell.angle_gamma   90.00
#
_symmetry.space_group_name_H-M   'P 1'
#
loop_
_entity.id
_entity.type
_entity.pdbx_description
1 polymer ?
#
loop_
_entity_poly.entity_id
_entity_poly.type
_entity_poly.pdbx_seq_one_letter_code
_entity_poly.pdbx_strand_id
1 'polypeptide(L)' 'MRTELELRPGQARRLERVFRARAARGEGDRQLPKFAHHDRHVRAVMAQGGFWSLSERRIGRDGVAVCLPLLPPATTGRRP' A
#
# COMPACT_ATOMS: atom_id res chain seq x y z
N MET A 1 -16.16 16.29 9.70
CA MET A 1 -15.50 15.35 8.77
C MET A 1 -16.41 14.14 8.61
N ARG A 2 -17.12 14.02 7.47
CA ARG A 2 -17.93 12.84 7.17
C ARG A 2 -17.00 11.78 6.61
N THR A 3 -16.84 10.67 7.32
CA THR A 3 -16.24 9.46 6.76
C THR A 3 -17.21 8.90 5.71
N GLU A 4 -16.72 8.45 4.56
CA GLU A 4 -17.55 7.96 3.43
C GLU A 4 -18.49 6.81 3.80
N LEU A 5 -18.25 6.16 4.93
CA LEU A 5 -19.05 5.05 5.47
C LEU A 5 -20.05 5.47 6.56
N GLU A 6 -20.12 6.76 6.92
CA GLU A 6 -20.98 7.31 7.99
C GLU A 6 -20.92 6.55 9.34
N LEU A 7 -19.78 5.91 9.63
CA LEU A 7 -19.62 5.14 10.86
C LEU A 7 -19.38 6.06 12.05
N ARG A 8 -20.13 5.84 13.14
CA ARG A 8 -19.85 6.49 14.42
C ARG A 8 -18.46 6.08 14.93
N PRO A 9 -17.71 6.93 15.65
CA PRO A 9 -16.33 6.64 16.06
C PRO A 9 -16.16 5.31 16.84
N GLY A 10 -17.14 4.95 17.67
CA GLY A 10 -17.13 3.67 18.38
C GLY A 10 -17.31 2.45 17.48
N GLN A 11 -18.11 2.57 16.41
CA GLN A 11 -18.31 1.50 15.42
C GLN A 11 -17.07 1.28 14.57
N ALA A 12 -16.39 2.35 14.15
CA ALA A 12 -15.14 2.27 13.42
C ALA A 12 -14.05 1.51 14.21
N ARG A 13 -13.85 1.87 15.49
CA ARG A 13 -12.90 1.18 16.38
C ARG A 13 -13.24 -0.28 16.60
N ARG A 14 -14.54 -0.61 16.71
CA ARG A 14 -15.00 -2.00 16.85
C ARG A 14 -14.70 -2.81 15.60
N LEU A 15 -14.99 -2.25 14.42
CA LEU A 15 -14.72 -2.89 13.14
C LEU A 15 -13.23 -3.12 12.93
N GLU A 16 -12.40 -2.10 13.19
CA GLU A 16 -10.94 -2.20 13.08
C GLU A 16 -10.37 -3.32 13.97
N ARG A 17 -10.89 -3.47 15.20
CA ARG A 17 -10.49 -4.56 16.10
C ARG A 17 -10.81 -5.94 15.53
N VAL A 18 -11.98 -6.09 14.90
CA VAL A 18 -12.38 -7.34 14.24
C VAL A 18 -11.48 -7.65 13.06
N PHE A 19 -11.16 -6.65 12.22
CA PHE A 19 -10.25 -6.84 11.09
C PHE A 19 -8.84 -7.22 11.53
N ARG A 20 -8.28 -6.54 12.54
CA ARG A 20 -6.97 -6.90 13.11
C ARG A 20 -6.96 -8.31 13.70
N ALA A 21 -8.01 -8.70 14.42
CA ALA A 21 -8.12 -10.04 14.99
C ALA A 21 -8.21 -11.13 13.90
N ARG A 22 -8.91 -10.87 12.79
CA ARG A 22 -8.97 -11.79 11.64
C ARG A 22 -7.65 -11.88 10.89
N ALA A 23 -6.99 -10.75 10.66
CA ALA A 23 -5.66 -10.71 10.06
C ALA A 23 -4.64 -11.52 10.88
N ALA A 24 -4.66 -11.37 12.22
CA ALA A 24 -3.79 -12.14 13.13
C ALA A 24 -4.05 -13.66 13.10
N ARG A 25 -5.25 -14.10 12.72
CA ARG A 25 -5.61 -15.52 12.57
C ARG A 25 -5.25 -16.10 11.20
N GLY A 26 -4.69 -15.28 10.29
CA GLY A 26 -4.36 -15.71 8.93
C GLY A 26 -5.59 -15.95 8.04
N GLU A 27 -6.79 -15.56 8.47
CA GLU A 27 -8.04 -15.76 7.70
C GLU A 27 -8.11 -14.90 6.44
N GLY A 28 -7.17 -13.95 6.29
CA GLY A 28 -7.18 -12.94 5.23
C GLY A 28 -8.39 -12.00 5.38
N ASP A 29 -8.24 -10.76 4.93
CA ASP A 29 -9.39 -9.86 4.91
C ASP A 29 -10.23 -10.13 3.67
N ARG A 30 -11.39 -10.79 3.82
CA ARG A 30 -12.32 -11.09 2.71
C ARG A 30 -12.83 -9.83 1.99
N GLN A 31 -12.62 -8.64 2.54
CA GLN A 31 -12.94 -7.37 1.89
C GLN A 31 -11.80 -6.82 1.03
N LEU A 32 -10.59 -7.41 1.09
CA LEU A 32 -9.53 -7.08 0.16
C LEU A 32 -9.93 -7.53 -1.25
N PRO A 33 -9.73 -6.68 -2.27
CA PRO A 33 -9.86 -7.12 -3.65
C PRO A 33 -8.99 -8.36 -3.88
N LYS A 34 -9.48 -9.35 -4.66
CA LYS A 34 -8.84 -10.68 -4.79
C LYS A 34 -7.34 -10.63 -5.16
N PHE A 35 -6.89 -9.58 -5.84
CA PHE A 35 -5.49 -9.36 -6.21
C PHE A 35 -4.58 -8.94 -5.03
N ALA A 36 -5.14 -8.34 -3.98
CA ALA A 36 -4.40 -7.86 -2.81
C ALA A 36 -4.03 -8.96 -1.80
N HIS A 37 -4.47 -10.21 -2.03
CA HIS A 37 -4.06 -11.37 -1.22
C HIS A 37 -2.70 -11.96 -1.62
N HIS A 38 -2.12 -11.46 -2.70
CA HIS A 38 -0.95 -12.07 -3.30
C HIS A 38 0.22 -11.10 -3.20
N ASP A 39 0.81 -10.93 -2.02
CA ASP A 39 2.04 -10.14 -1.84
C ASP A 39 3.11 -10.52 -2.86
N ARG A 40 3.20 -11.81 -3.20
CA ARG A 40 4.08 -12.31 -4.26
C ARG A 40 3.72 -11.78 -5.64
N HIS A 41 2.43 -11.73 -5.98
CA HIS A 41 1.95 -11.20 -7.26
C HIS A 41 2.09 -9.68 -7.32
N VAL A 42 1.69 -8.97 -6.26
CA VAL A 42 1.88 -7.52 -6.14
C VAL A 42 3.36 -7.19 -6.27
N ARG A 43 4.24 -7.90 -5.56
CA ARG A 43 5.70 -7.74 -5.70
C ARG A 43 6.18 -8.03 -7.11
N ALA A 44 5.64 -9.06 -7.77
CA ALA A 44 5.99 -9.38 -9.16
C ALA A 44 5.56 -8.27 -10.13
N VAL A 45 4.37 -7.68 -9.95
CA VAL A 45 3.87 -6.55 -10.74
C VAL A 45 4.69 -5.30 -10.46
N MET A 46 4.95 -4.96 -9.19
CA MET A 46 5.77 -3.80 -8.83
C MET A 46 7.22 -3.95 -9.34
N ALA A 47 7.74 -5.17 -9.43
CA ALA A 47 9.06 -5.45 -10.00
C ALA A 47 9.13 -5.25 -11.53
N GLN A 48 8.00 -5.27 -12.25
CA GLN A 48 7.99 -4.96 -13.69
C GLN A 48 8.27 -3.47 -13.98
N GLY A 49 8.12 -2.59 -12.98
CA GLY A 49 8.38 -1.17 -13.14
C GLY A 49 7.37 -0.48 -14.07
N GLY A 50 7.75 0.65 -14.67
CA GLY A 50 6.93 1.38 -15.64
C GLY A 50 5.88 2.32 -15.03
N PHE A 51 5.81 2.43 -13.71
CA PHE A 51 4.97 3.39 -13.00
C PHE A 51 5.79 4.58 -12.48
N TRP A 52 5.09 5.69 -12.25
CA TRP A 52 5.66 6.84 -11.57
C TRP A 52 5.92 6.51 -10.10
N SER A 53 7.06 6.94 -9.57
CA SER A 53 7.41 6.77 -8.17
C SER A 53 7.49 8.10 -7.44
N LEU A 54 7.37 8.08 -6.11
CA LEU A 54 7.63 9.26 -5.30
C LEU A 54 9.15 9.48 -5.21
N SER A 55 9.59 10.72 -5.09
CA SER A 55 10.98 10.96 -4.69
C SER A 55 11.13 10.58 -3.22
N GLU A 56 12.17 9.83 -2.89
CA GLU A 56 12.38 9.34 -1.53
C GLU A 56 13.71 9.87 -0.99
N ARG A 57 13.68 10.35 0.26
CA ARG A 57 14.88 10.73 0.99
C ARG A 57 15.01 9.88 2.24
N ARG A 58 16.14 9.18 2.39
CA ARG A 58 16.44 8.44 3.62
C ARG A 58 16.61 9.39 4.79
N ILE A 59 16.01 9.05 5.93
CA ILE A 59 16.11 9.76 7.19
C ILE A 59 16.56 8.76 8.26
N GLY A 60 17.81 8.89 8.70
CA GLY A 60 18.39 7.95 9.67
C GLY A 60 18.57 6.55 9.10
N ARG A 61 18.48 5.52 9.97
CA ARG A 61 18.76 4.12 9.61
C ARG A 61 17.62 3.46 8.84
N ASP A 62 16.37 3.65 9.31
CA ASP A 62 15.20 2.93 8.80
C ASP A 62 14.07 3.86 8.33
N GLY A 63 14.27 5.18 8.38
CA GLY A 63 13.27 6.16 7.96
C GLY A 63 13.37 6.51 6.48
N VAL A 64 12.21 6.69 5.83
CA VAL A 64 12.10 7.25 4.48
C VAL A 64 11.08 8.38 4.53
N ALA A 65 11.46 9.56 4.04
CA ALA A 65 10.53 10.62 3.72
C ALA A 65 10.13 10.54 2.25
N VAL A 66 8.82 10.57 2.03
CA VAL A 66 8.20 10.74 0.73
C VAL A 66 8.23 12.23 0.37
N CYS A 67 8.74 12.54 -0.82
CA CYS A 67 8.90 13.88 -1.34
C CYS A 67 8.17 14.03 -2.69
N LEU A 68 7.94 15.30 -3.05
CA LEU A 68 7.62 15.72 -4.41
C LEU A 68 8.88 16.34 -5.03
N PRO A 69 9.08 16.25 -6.35
CA PRO A 69 8.13 15.78 -7.37
C PRO A 69 8.03 14.25 -7.46
N LEU A 70 7.03 13.78 -8.23
CA LEU A 70 7.00 12.42 -8.72
C LEU A 70 8.11 12.21 -9.75
N LEU A 71 8.73 11.04 -9.72
CA LEU A 71 9.77 10.61 -10.64
C LEU A 71 9.10 9.78 -11.76
N PRO A 72 9.35 10.11 -13.04
CA PRO A 72 8.88 9.28 -14.14
C PRO A 72 9.57 7.91 -14.09
N PRO A 73 8.94 6.85 -14.62
CA PRO A 73 9.62 5.56 -14.75
C PRO A 73 10.89 5.75 -15.59
N ALA A 74 12.01 5.24 -15.11
CA ALA A 74 13.25 5.30 -15.86
C ALA A 74 13.02 4.61 -17.21
N THR A 75 13.13 5.36 -18.31
CA THR A 75 13.23 4.78 -19.63
C THR A 75 14.49 3.95 -19.62
N THR A 76 14.36 2.62 -19.54
CA THR A 76 15.45 1.70 -19.86
C THR A 76 15.80 1.96 -21.31
N GLY A 77 16.70 2.91 -21.53
CA GLY A 77 17.31 3.17 -22.81
C GLY A 77 17.96 1.86 -23.23
N ARG A 78 17.32 1.15 -24.15
CA ARG A 78 17.98 0.17 -24.96
C ARG A 78 19.10 0.92 -25.68
N ARG A 79 20.34 0.80 -25.18
CA ARG A 79 21.52 1.15 -25.97
C ARG A 79 21.44 0.31 -27.26
N PRO A 80 21.82 0.90 -28.41
CA PRO A 80 21.56 0.34 -29.75
C PRO A 80 22.02 -1.11 -29.88
#